data_AF-A0A2J0MYV7-F1
#
_entry.id   AF-A0A2J0MYV7-F1
#
_cell.length_a   1.000
_cell.length_b   1.000
_cell.length_c   1.000
_cell.angle_alpha   90.00
_cell.angle_beta   90.00
_cell.angle_gamma   90.00
#
_symmetry.space_group_name_H-M   'P 1'
#
loop_
_entity.id
_entity.type
_entity.pdbx_description
1 polymer ?
#
loop_
_entity_poly.entity_id
_entity_poly.type
_entity_poly.pdbx_seq_one_letter_code
_entity_poly.pdbx_strand_id
1 'polypeptide(L)'
;MAYKKKTALEKLHESHGLPKVEKITRKMSKRWGTGTVAIPAPREVNEIMKKVSKGKLITINEIRKAIAKKHKATIGCPITCG
;
A
#
# COMPACT_ATOMS: atom_id res chain seq x y z
N MET A 1 -21.64 -11.50 21.42
CA MET A 1 -20.39 -12.24 21.10
C MET A 1 -19.22 -11.31 21.36
N ALA A 2 -18.30 -11.67 22.26
CA ALA A 2 -17.10 -10.87 22.52
C ALA A 2 -16.20 -10.89 21.26
N TYR A 3 -15.88 -9.72 20.72
CA TYR A 3 -14.99 -9.59 19.56
C TYR A 3 -13.59 -10.08 19.97
N LYS A 4 -13.14 -11.21 19.41
CA LYS A 4 -11.77 -11.71 19.64
C LYS A 4 -10.79 -10.69 19.05
N LYS A 5 -10.01 -10.03 19.91
CA LYS A 5 -8.99 -9.08 19.46
C LYS A 5 -7.92 -9.85 18.68
N LYS A 6 -7.78 -9.54 17.40
CA LYS A 6 -6.73 -10.09 16.54
C LYS A 6 -5.38 -9.47 16.88
N THR A 7 -4.34 -10.29 16.84
CA THR A 7 -2.95 -9.87 16.93
C THR A 7 -2.54 -9.02 15.72
N ALA A 8 -1.47 -8.26 15.85
CA ALA A 8 -0.93 -7.47 14.73
C ALA A 8 -0.53 -8.36 13.53
N LEU A 9 -0.05 -9.58 13.81
CA LEU A 9 0.34 -10.53 12.78
C LEU A 9 -0.88 -11.11 12.06
N GLU A 10 -1.95 -11.45 12.78
CA GLU A 10 -3.22 -11.86 12.16
C GLU A 10 -3.79 -10.76 11.24
N LYS A 11 -3.75 -9.50 11.69
CA LYS A 11 -4.19 -8.35 10.87
C LYS A 11 -3.33 -8.13 9.62
N LEU A 12 -2.03 -8.43 9.69
CA LEU A 12 -1.12 -8.30 8.55
C LEU A 12 -1.43 -9.34 7.44
N HIS A 13 -1.86 -10.53 7.84
CA HIS A 13 -2.19 -11.62 6.92
C HIS A 13 -3.60 -11.47 6.33
N GLU A 14 -4.45 -10.62 6.91
CA GLU A 14 -5.75 -10.29 6.37
C GLU A 14 -5.64 -9.29 5.21
N SER A 15 -5.96 -9.76 4.01
CA SER A 15 -5.87 -8.92 2.82
C SER A 15 -7.20 -8.28 2.41
N HIS A 16 -8.35 -8.68 2.97
CA HIS A 16 -9.69 -8.08 2.68
C HIS A 16 -9.93 -7.71 1.20
N GLY A 17 -9.48 -8.55 0.26
CA GLY A 17 -9.61 -8.33 -1.19
C GLY A 17 -8.59 -7.35 -1.81
N LEU A 18 -7.49 -7.04 -1.13
CA LEU A 18 -6.33 -6.29 -1.63
C LEU A 18 -5.28 -7.26 -2.21
N PRO A 19 -4.43 -6.81 -3.15
CA PRO A 19 -4.30 -5.44 -3.68
C PRO A 19 -5.39 -5.07 -4.68
N LYS A 20 -5.78 -3.79 -4.70
CA LYS A 20 -6.74 -3.23 -5.67
C LYS A 20 -6.15 -2.05 -6.40
N VAL A 21 -6.43 -1.94 -7.70
CA VAL A 21 -6.09 -0.76 -8.50
C VAL A 21 -7.38 -0.06 -8.88
N GLU A 22 -7.55 1.17 -8.42
CA GLU A 22 -8.73 1.99 -8.71
C GLU A 22 -8.34 3.20 -9.55
N LYS A 23 -9.29 3.67 -10.38
CA LYS A 23 -9.10 4.90 -11.15
C LYS A 23 -9.24 6.10 -10.21
N ILE A 24 -8.33 7.07 -10.34
CA ILE A 24 -8.39 8.30 -9.56
C ILE A 24 -9.60 9.11 -10.03
N THR A 25 -10.55 9.34 -9.14
CA THR A 25 -11.75 10.12 -9.44
C THR A 25 -11.45 11.63 -9.46
N ARG A 26 -12.35 12.41 -10.06
CA ARG A 26 -12.19 13.88 -10.21
C ARG A 26 -11.96 14.63 -8.89
N LYS A 27 -12.52 14.13 -7.78
CA LYS A 27 -12.29 14.68 -6.43
C LYS A 27 -10.88 14.41 -5.93
N MET A 28 -10.38 13.20 -6.16
CA MET A 28 -9.04 12.75 -5.75
C MET A 28 -7.94 13.36 -6.64
N SER A 29 -8.27 13.65 -7.89
CA SER A 29 -7.33 14.20 -8.87
C SER A 29 -6.76 15.56 -8.47
N LYS A 30 -7.50 16.36 -7.69
CA LYS A 30 -7.01 17.65 -7.16
C LYS A 30 -5.81 17.51 -6.22
N ARG A 31 -5.65 16.36 -5.54
CA ARG A 31 -4.53 16.14 -4.59
C ARG A 31 -3.49 15.17 -5.13
N TRP A 32 -3.91 14.19 -5.93
CA TRP A 32 -3.05 13.06 -6.33
C TRP A 32 -2.78 12.97 -7.82
N GLY A 33 -3.33 13.88 -8.62
CA GLY A 33 -3.14 13.91 -10.08
C GLY A 33 -4.12 13.00 -10.83
N THR A 34 -3.89 12.81 -12.13
CA THR A 34 -4.71 11.94 -12.98
C THR A 34 -4.10 10.54 -13.06
N GLY A 35 -4.92 9.51 -13.27
CA GLY A 35 -4.43 8.13 -13.48
C GLY A 35 -5.08 7.10 -12.57
N THR A 36 -4.29 6.14 -12.09
CA THR A 36 -4.74 5.03 -11.25
C THR A 36 -3.97 4.99 -9.92
N VAL A 37 -4.66 4.57 -8.86
CA VAL A 37 -4.11 4.40 -7.52
C VAL A 37 -4.08 2.92 -7.15
N ALA A 38 -2.91 2.42 -6.76
CA ALA A 38 -2.75 1.08 -6.23
C ALA A 38 -2.88 1.08 -4.70
N ILE A 39 -3.85 0.35 -4.19
CA ILE A 39 -4.06 0.08 -2.77
C ILE A 39 -3.39 -1.27 -2.46
N PRO A 40 -2.19 -1.28 -1.86
CA PRO A 40 -1.47 -2.51 -1.53
C PRO A 40 -2.13 -3.25 -0.37
N ALA A 41 -1.86 -4.55 -0.26
CA ALA A 41 -2.10 -5.28 0.98
C ALA A 41 -1.02 -4.94 2.03
N PRO A 42 -1.33 -4.93 3.35
CA PRO A 42 -0.32 -4.71 4.40
C PRO A 42 0.89 -5.63 4.29
N ARG A 43 0.66 -6.90 3.92
CA ARG A 43 1.72 -7.88 3.67
C ARG A 43 2.70 -7.45 2.57
N GLU A 44 2.20 -6.82 1.51
CA GLU A 44 3.03 -6.40 0.39
C GLU A 44 3.99 -5.26 0.77
N VAL A 45 3.50 -4.29 1.56
CA VAL A 45 4.34 -3.24 2.13
C VAL A 45 5.41 -3.85 3.04
N ASN A 46 5.03 -4.79 3.91
CA ASN A 46 5.97 -5.47 4.79
C ASN A 46 7.03 -6.27 4.03
N GLU A 47 6.67 -6.92 2.92
CA GLU A 47 7.65 -7.61 2.06
C GLU A 47 8.64 -6.65 1.41
N ILE A 48 8.20 -5.45 1.01
CA ILE A 48 9.11 -4.41 0.48
C ILE A 48 10.06 -3.94 1.59
N MET A 49 9.54 -3.68 2.80
CA MET A 49 10.36 -3.27 3.94
C MET A 49 11.39 -4.34 4.34
N LYS A 50 11.01 -5.61 4.32
CA LYS A 50 11.90 -6.75 4.65
C LYS A 50 13.04 -6.94 3.64
N LYS A 51 12.90 -6.46 2.42
CA LYS A 51 13.96 -6.55 1.39
C LYS A 51 15.05 -5.50 1.58
N VAL A 52 14.87 -4.53 2.46
CA VAL A 52 15.86 -3.49 2.72
C VAL A 52 17.01 -4.09 3.53
N SER A 53 18.19 -4.10 2.94
CA SER A 53 19.40 -4.58 3.62
C SER A 53 19.76 -3.67 4.80
N LYS A 54 20.36 -4.27 5.85
CA LYS A 54 20.84 -3.53 7.02
C LYS A 54 21.73 -2.35 6.59
N GLY A 55 21.51 -1.18 7.19
CA GLY A 55 22.24 0.05 6.87
C GLY A 55 21.69 0.84 5.67
N LYS A 56 20.64 0.35 4.99
CA LYS A 56 19.91 1.12 3.98
C LYS A 56 18.59 1.63 4.54
N LEU A 57 18.17 2.79 4.05
CA LEU A 57 16.88 3.40 4.35
C LEU A 57 15.98 3.23 3.13
N ILE A 58 14.71 2.91 3.36
CA ILE A 58 13.67 3.07 2.36
C ILE A 58 12.69 4.11 2.87
N THR A 59 12.27 5.00 1.97
CA THR A 59 11.30 6.04 2.26
C THR A 59 9.91 5.61 1.79
N ILE A 60 8.92 6.25 2.37
CA ILE A 60 7.52 6.07 1.99
C ILE A 60 7.26 6.34 0.50
N ASN A 61 7.98 7.30 -0.09
CA ASN A 61 7.86 7.65 -1.49
C ASN A 61 8.45 6.56 -2.41
N GLU A 62 9.50 5.87 -1.96
CA GLU A 62 10.06 4.72 -2.67
C GLU A 62 9.13 3.51 -2.60
N ILE A 63 8.53 3.25 -1.44
CA ILE A 63 7.52 2.20 -1.28
C ILE A 63 6.33 2.46 -2.22
N ARG A 64 5.81 3.69 -2.25
CA ARG A 64 4.72 4.09 -3.17
C ARG A 64 5.08 3.85 -4.63
N LYS A 65 6.30 4.23 -5.06
CA LYS A 65 6.80 3.99 -6.41
C LYS A 65 6.93 2.50 -6.73
N ALA A 66 7.44 1.70 -5.79
CA ALA A 66 7.58 0.26 -5.96
C ALA A 66 6.21 -0.43 -6.14
N ILE A 67 5.22 -0.02 -5.36
CA ILE A 67 3.85 -0.54 -5.43
C ILE A 67 3.16 -0.11 -6.73
N ALA A 68 3.30 1.16 -7.12
CA ALA A 68 2.78 1.67 -8.39
C ALA A 68 3.35 0.88 -9.58
N LYS A 69 4.68 0.65 -9.59
CA LYS A 69 5.35 -0.14 -10.64
C LYS A 69 4.86 -1.59 -10.67
N LYS A 70 4.69 -2.22 -9.50
CA LYS A 70 4.26 -3.62 -9.39
C LYS A 70 2.84 -3.86 -9.91
N HIS A 71 1.93 -2.92 -9.64
CA HIS A 71 0.52 -3.02 -10.03
C HIS A 71 0.14 -2.24 -11.28
N LYS A 72 1.14 -1.72 -12.03
CA LYS A 72 0.94 -0.87 -13.22
C LYS A 72 -0.02 0.30 -12.96
N ALA A 73 0.09 0.89 -11.76
CA ALA A 73 -0.66 2.07 -11.38
C ALA A 73 0.19 3.34 -11.53
N THR A 74 -0.47 4.49 -11.64
CA THR A 74 0.22 5.79 -11.69
C THR A 74 0.85 6.15 -10.35
N ILE A 75 0.14 5.85 -9.25
CA ILE A 75 0.59 6.14 -7.88
C ILE A 75 0.29 4.97 -6.94
N GLY A 76 1.10 4.81 -5.91
CA GLY A 76 0.75 4.02 -4.73
C GLY A 76 -0.12 4.86 -3.79
N CYS A 77 -1.13 4.26 -3.17
CA CYS A 77 -2.07 4.97 -2.31
C CYS A 77 -1.32 5.64 -1.13
N PRO A 78 -1.37 6.98 -1.02
CA PRO A 78 -0.59 7.68 -0.02
C PRO A 78 -1.12 7.47 1.41
N ILE A 79 -2.39 7.08 1.54
CA ILE A 79 -3.04 6.80 2.82
C ILE A 79 -2.68 5.41 3.35
N THR A 80 -2.65 4.38 2.50
CA THR A 80 -2.33 3.02 2.97
C THR A 80 -0.84 2.72 3.00
N CYS A 81 -0.03 3.50 2.27
CA CYS A 81 1.42 3.43 2.36
C CYS A 81 1.99 4.36 3.43
N GLY A 82 1.18 5.19 4.11
CA GLY A 82 1.67 6.29 4.94
C GLY A 82 0.95 6.56 6.24
#